data_AF-X0YGJ2-F1
#
_entry.id   AF-X0YGJ2-F1
#
_cell.length_a   1.000
_cell.length_b   1.000
_cell.length_c   1.000
_cell.angle_alpha   90.00
_cell.angle_beta   90.00
_cell.angle_gamma   90.00
#
_symmetry.space_group_name_H-M   'P 1'
#
loop_
_entity.id
_entity.type
_entity.pdbx_description
1 polymer ?
#
loop_
_entity_poly.entity_id
_entity_poly.type
_entity_poly.pdbx_seq_one_letter_code
_entity_poly.pdbx_strand_id
1 'polypeptide(L)'
;MSVSGKENIEERMGGIVWLAYDCLRVSNLPQAESFLKTSIKEAPEDYKAYCAMGFLNLERDNVFRAEHFFNKALYSVRTKPQKIFLLLLLSRLYDLNDDFVRARQNLIPWFFQIPPFPSEMIEDPFS
;
A
#
# COMPACT_ATOMS: atom_id res chain seq x y z
N MET A 1 -26.87 -24.47 -28.95
CA MET A 1 -25.42 -24.18 -28.92
C MET A 1 -25.23 -22.69 -29.17
N SER A 2 -24.93 -21.95 -28.12
CA SER A 2 -24.41 -20.58 -28.18
C SER A 2 -23.81 -20.31 -26.80
N VAL A 3 -22.54 -20.70 -26.66
CA VAL A 3 -21.73 -20.44 -25.46
C VAL A 3 -21.47 -18.93 -25.46
N SER A 4 -22.28 -18.16 -24.74
CA SER A 4 -21.91 -16.78 -24.43
C SER A 4 -20.76 -16.86 -23.45
N GLY A 5 -19.58 -16.42 -23.89
CA GLY A 5 -18.38 -16.32 -23.08
C GLY A 5 -18.69 -15.58 -21.78
N LYS A 6 -18.85 -16.34 -20.70
CA LYS A 6 -18.54 -15.86 -19.37
C LYS A 6 -17.02 -15.70 -19.36
N GLU A 7 -16.54 -14.56 -19.87
CA GLU A 7 -15.22 -14.10 -19.50
C GLU A 7 -15.23 -14.03 -17.98
N ASN A 8 -14.50 -14.97 -17.38
CA ASN A 8 -14.44 -15.14 -15.95
C ASN A 8 -13.69 -13.92 -15.41
N ILE A 9 -14.44 -12.93 -14.92
CA ILE A 9 -13.95 -11.65 -14.38
C ILE A 9 -12.91 -11.85 -13.25
N GLU A 10 -12.82 -13.07 -12.72
CA GLU A 10 -11.77 -13.58 -11.83
C GLU A 10 -10.34 -13.47 -12.39
N GLU A 11 -10.14 -13.33 -13.72
CA GLU A 11 -8.81 -13.22 -14.34
C GLU A 11 -8.17 -11.82 -14.31
N ARG A 12 -8.86 -10.78 -13.81
CA ARG A 12 -8.23 -9.48 -13.51
C ARG A 12 -7.64 -9.51 -12.10
N MET A 13 -6.46 -10.10 -11.97
CA MET A 13 -5.71 -10.47 -10.75
C MET A 13 -5.47 -9.35 -9.69
N GLY A 14 -6.04 -8.16 -9.88
CA GLY A 14 -5.91 -6.99 -9.02
C GLY A 14 -7.19 -6.26 -8.62
N GLY A 15 -8.32 -6.63 -9.22
CA GLY A 15 -9.60 -5.99 -8.99
C GLY A 15 -9.60 -4.47 -9.21
N ILE A 16 -10.62 -3.83 -8.65
CA ILE A 16 -10.86 -2.38 -8.73
C ILE A 16 -9.76 -1.54 -8.06
N VAL A 17 -8.97 -2.12 -7.14
CA VAL A 17 -7.85 -1.43 -6.48
C VAL A 17 -6.72 -1.12 -7.46
N TRP A 18 -6.44 -1.98 -8.44
CA TRP A 18 -5.41 -1.67 -9.44
C TRP A 18 -5.79 -0.51 -10.34
N LEU A 19 -7.09 -0.38 -10.68
CA LEU A 19 -7.59 0.79 -11.39
C LEU A 19 -7.37 2.06 -10.58
N ALA A 20 -7.55 2.01 -9.25
CA ALA A 20 -7.21 3.14 -8.40
C ALA A 20 -5.71 3.47 -8.42
N TYR A 21 -4.83 2.47 -8.39
CA TYR A 21 -3.39 2.69 -8.52
C TYR A 21 -2.99 3.25 -9.89
N ASP A 22 -3.63 2.81 -10.97
CA ASP A 22 -3.45 3.40 -12.30
C ASP A 22 -3.86 4.87 -12.30
N CYS A 23 -5.02 5.21 -11.71
CA CYS A 23 -5.46 6.58 -11.56
C CYS A 23 -4.49 7.43 -10.71
N LEU A 24 -3.95 6.88 -9.61
CA LEU A 24 -2.95 7.57 -8.79
C LEU A 24 -1.68 7.87 -9.59
N ARG A 25 -1.19 6.91 -10.39
CA ARG A 25 0.01 7.09 -11.24
C ARG A 25 -0.13 8.23 -12.26
N VAL A 26 -1.35 8.54 -12.68
CA VAL A 26 -1.65 9.67 -13.59
C VAL A 26 -2.30 10.85 -12.88
N SER A 27 -2.22 10.90 -11.55
CA SER A 27 -2.78 11.95 -10.68
C SER A 27 -4.28 12.22 -10.89
N ASN A 28 -5.04 11.23 -11.38
CA ASN A 28 -6.49 11.29 -11.46
C ASN A 28 -7.11 10.91 -10.10
N LEU A 29 -6.93 11.81 -9.13
CA LEU A 29 -7.32 11.60 -7.74
C LEU A 29 -8.83 11.38 -7.53
N PRO A 30 -9.74 12.08 -8.25
CA PRO A 30 -11.18 11.85 -8.10
C PRO A 30 -11.60 10.42 -8.49
N GLN A 31 -11.08 9.93 -9.61
CA GLN A 31 -11.40 8.58 -10.08
C GLN A 31 -10.77 7.52 -9.18
N ALA A 32 -9.53 7.73 -8.72
CA ALA A 32 -8.90 6.88 -7.72
C ALA A 32 -9.77 6.76 -6.46
N GLU A 33 -10.25 7.88 -5.92
CA GLU A 33 -11.12 7.87 -4.74
C GLU A 33 -12.42 7.09 -4.97
N SER A 34 -13.03 7.24 -6.16
CA SER A 34 -14.25 6.52 -6.51
C SER A 34 -14.01 5.01 -6.51
N PHE A 35 -12.95 4.53 -7.15
CA PHE A 35 -12.61 3.11 -7.17
C PHE A 35 -12.30 2.58 -5.78
N LEU A 36 -11.58 3.34 -4.95
CA LEU A 36 -11.24 2.92 -3.59
C LEU A 36 -12.46 2.85 -2.67
N LYS A 37 -13.39 3.80 -2.78
CA LYS A 37 -14.67 3.75 -2.04
C LYS A 37 -15.48 2.51 -2.39
N THR A 38 -15.56 2.16 -3.67
CA THR A 38 -16.22 0.93 -4.12
C THR A 38 -15.50 -0.30 -3.59
N SER A 39 -14.16 -0.35 -3.69
CA SER A 39 -13.36 -1.47 -3.18
C SER A 39 -13.58 -1.73 -1.69
N ILE A 40 -13.58 -0.66 -0.88
CA ILE A 40 -13.78 -0.77 0.58
C ILE A 40 -15.19 -1.24 0.89
N LYS A 41 -16.19 -0.86 0.08
CA LYS A 41 -17.57 -1.32 0.25
C LYS A 41 -17.71 -2.82 -0.07
N GLU A 42 -17.01 -3.29 -1.10
CA GLU A 42 -17.09 -4.68 -1.56
C GLU A 42 -16.24 -5.64 -0.70
N ALA A 43 -15.07 -5.20 -0.25
CA ALA A 43 -14.14 -5.98 0.56
C ALA A 43 -13.55 -5.11 1.69
N PRO A 44 -14.31 -4.86 2.78
CA PRO A 44 -13.90 -3.97 3.87
C PRO A 44 -12.69 -4.47 4.66
N GLU A 45 -12.29 -5.73 4.50
CA GLU A 45 -11.11 -6.34 5.11
C GLU A 45 -9.88 -6.35 4.20
N ASP A 46 -9.98 -5.93 2.94
CA ASP A 46 -8.82 -5.86 2.05
C ASP A 46 -7.93 -4.65 2.39
N TYR A 47 -6.77 -4.95 2.99
CA TYR A 47 -5.78 -3.94 3.36
C TYR A 47 -5.30 -3.11 2.15
N LYS A 48 -5.35 -3.66 0.92
CA LYS A 48 -4.83 -2.99 -0.28
C LYS A 48 -5.60 -1.71 -0.59
N ALA A 49 -6.93 -1.71 -0.38
CA ALA A 49 -7.77 -0.55 -0.63
C ALA A 49 -7.48 0.58 0.38
N TYR A 50 -7.27 0.24 1.66
CA TYR A 50 -6.83 1.21 2.66
C TYR A 50 -5.41 1.71 2.39
N CYS A 51 -4.50 0.84 1.96
CA CYS A 51 -3.14 1.23 1.57
C CYS A 51 -3.17 2.27 0.43
N ALA A 52 -3.97 2.01 -0.61
CA ALA A 52 -4.17 2.94 -1.72
C ALA A 52 -4.86 4.25 -1.30
N MET A 53 -5.78 4.23 -0.32
CA MET A 53 -6.31 5.46 0.29
C MET A 53 -5.22 6.25 1.02
N GLY A 54 -4.24 5.57 1.63
CA GLY A 54 -3.05 6.20 2.19
C GLY A 54 -2.30 7.01 1.13
N PHE A 55 -1.95 6.38 0.01
CA PHE A 55 -1.30 7.05 -1.12
C PHE A 55 -2.12 8.20 -1.70
N LEU A 56 -3.43 8.02 -1.90
CA LEU A 56 -4.33 9.08 -2.35
C LEU A 56 -4.25 10.33 -1.45
N ASN A 57 -4.10 10.16 -0.14
CA ASN A 57 -4.01 11.30 0.76
C ASN A 57 -2.60 11.90 0.80
N LEU A 58 -1.54 11.14 0.48
CA LEU A 58 -0.21 11.72 0.25
C LEU A 58 -0.18 12.61 -1.00
N GLU A 59 -0.80 12.17 -2.09
CA GLU A 59 -0.97 12.98 -3.31
C GLU A 59 -1.82 14.24 -3.09
N ARG A 60 -2.50 14.34 -1.94
CA ARG A 60 -3.29 15.51 -1.51
C ARG A 60 -2.60 16.33 -0.42
N ASP A 61 -1.32 16.04 -0.13
CA ASP A 61 -0.57 16.63 0.98
C ASP A 61 -1.26 16.49 2.35
N ASN A 62 -2.11 15.46 2.51
CA ASN A 62 -2.84 15.20 3.73
C ASN A 62 -2.21 14.05 4.52
N VAL A 63 -1.07 14.34 5.13
CA VAL A 63 -0.26 13.41 5.93
C VAL A 63 -1.09 12.74 7.03
N PHE A 64 -1.93 13.49 7.75
CA PHE A 64 -2.78 12.95 8.82
C PHE A 64 -3.76 11.88 8.32
N ARG A 65 -4.41 12.11 7.17
CA ARG A 65 -5.30 11.11 6.59
C ARG A 65 -4.53 9.93 6.00
N ALA A 66 -3.35 10.17 5.43
CA ALA A 66 -2.50 9.10 4.95
C ALA A 66 -2.12 8.14 6.10
N GLU A 67 -1.67 8.70 7.23
CA GLU A 67 -1.35 7.95 8.45
C GLU A 67 -2.55 7.12 8.92
N HIS A 68 -3.73 7.74 9.00
CA HIS A 68 -4.97 7.06 9.40
C HIS A 68 -5.27 5.84 8.50
N PHE A 69 -5.16 5.99 7.19
CA PHE A 69 -5.45 4.90 6.26
C PHE A 69 -4.38 3.82 6.23
N PHE A 70 -3.10 4.15 6.38
CA PHE A 70 -2.05 3.15 6.55
C PHE A 70 -2.22 2.36 7.87
N ASN A 71 -2.62 3.00 8.96
CA ASN A 71 -2.94 2.30 10.21
C ASN A 71 -4.15 1.37 10.06
N LYS A 72 -5.19 1.77 9.31
CA LYS A 72 -6.29 0.86 8.97
C LYS A 72 -5.83 -0.34 8.16
N ALA A 73 -4.99 -0.11 7.15
CA ALA A 73 -4.40 -1.19 6.36
C ALA A 73 -3.60 -2.14 7.27
N LEU A 74 -2.80 -1.60 8.21
CA LEU A 74 -1.99 -2.36 9.16
C LEU A 74 -2.83 -3.21 10.12
N TYR A 75 -4.05 -2.78 10.43
CA TYR A 75 -4.98 -3.58 11.22
C TYR A 75 -5.56 -4.78 10.45
N SER A 76 -5.63 -4.69 9.12
CA SER A 76 -6.27 -5.69 8.25
C SER A 76 -5.31 -6.73 7.64
N VAL A 77 -3.99 -6.55 7.76
CA VAL A 77 -3.00 -7.49 7.20
C VAL A 77 -2.98 -8.83 7.94
N ARG A 78 -2.69 -9.92 7.21
CA ARG A 78 -2.69 -11.29 7.75
C ARG A 78 -1.30 -11.92 7.80
N THR A 79 -0.36 -11.42 6.99
CA THR A 79 0.96 -12.02 6.87
C THR A 79 2.06 -11.09 7.36
N LYS A 80 3.18 -11.67 7.81
CA LYS A 80 4.36 -10.89 8.22
C LYS A 80 4.88 -9.97 7.11
N PRO A 81 5.01 -10.40 5.83
CA PRO A 81 5.45 -9.51 4.76
C PRO A 81 4.54 -8.29 4.56
N GLN A 82 3.22 -8.47 4.61
CA GLN A 82 2.26 -7.36 4.50
C GLN A 82 2.41 -6.37 5.65
N LYS A 83 2.59 -6.88 6.88
CA LYS A 83 2.83 -6.07 8.06
C LYS A 83 4.11 -5.26 7.96
N ILE A 84 5.22 -5.90 7.55
CA ILE A 84 6.51 -5.24 7.33
C ILE A 84 6.37 -4.14 6.28
N PHE A 85 5.72 -4.43 5.15
CA PHE A 85 5.49 -3.46 4.08
C PHE A 85 4.78 -2.19 4.59
N LEU A 86 3.69 -2.33 5.35
CA LEU A 86 2.98 -1.16 5.87
C LEU A 86 3.74 -0.41 6.97
N LEU A 87 4.55 -1.10 7.76
CA LEU A 87 5.42 -0.45 8.73
C LEU A 87 6.54 0.36 8.07
N LEU A 88 7.07 -0.13 6.94
CA LEU A 88 8.00 0.64 6.10
C LEU A 88 7.31 1.90 5.54
N LEU A 89 6.07 1.79 5.05
CA LEU A 89 5.31 2.96 4.58
C LEU A 89 5.06 3.99 5.68
N LEU A 90 4.62 3.55 6.87
CA LEU A 90 4.43 4.45 8.03
C LEU A 90 5.74 5.07 8.48
N SER A 91 6.83 4.28 8.53
CA SER A 91 8.15 4.82 8.85
C SER A 91 8.57 5.90 7.86
N ARG A 92 8.35 5.68 6.56
CA ARG A 92 8.67 6.66 5.52
C ARG A 92 7.80 7.92 5.65
N LEU A 93 6.52 7.76 5.97
CA LEU A 93 5.61 8.88 6.21
C LEU A 93 6.12 9.77 7.35
N TYR A 94 6.54 9.16 8.46
CA TYR A 94 7.06 9.90 9.62
C TYR A 94 8.41 10.55 9.34
N ASP A 95 9.30 9.86 8.62
CA ASP A 95 10.59 10.39 8.19
C ASP A 95 10.45 11.63 7.30
N LEU A 96 9.50 11.61 6.34
CA LEU A 96 9.18 12.75 5.49
C LEU A 96 8.53 13.92 6.25
N ASN A 97 8.03 13.69 7.47
CA ASN A 97 7.38 14.68 8.31
C ASN A 97 8.19 14.97 9.59
N ASP A 98 9.51 14.76 9.53
CA ASP A 98 10.49 15.02 10.60
C ASP A 98 10.21 14.32 11.95
N ASP A 99 9.37 13.28 11.97
CA ASP A 99 9.05 12.48 13.14
C ASP A 99 9.92 11.21 13.21
N PHE A 100 11.21 11.44 13.41
CA PHE A 100 12.21 10.37 13.45
C PHE A 100 12.01 9.39 14.62
N VAL A 101 11.28 9.80 15.66
CA VAL A 101 10.98 8.94 16.81
C VAL A 101 9.99 7.86 16.39
N ARG A 102 8.84 8.24 15.82
CA ARG A 102 7.84 7.27 15.36
C ARG A 102 8.36 6.44 14.17
N ALA A 103 9.18 7.04 13.30
CA ALA A 103 9.84 6.32 12.21
C ALA A 103 10.66 5.14 12.75
N ARG A 104 11.56 5.39 13.70
CA ARG A 104 12.40 4.34 14.29
C ARG A 104 11.60 3.30 15.08
N GLN A 105 10.61 3.72 15.85
CA GLN A 105 9.80 2.81 16.67
C GLN A 105 9.08 1.75 15.82
N ASN A 106 8.65 2.11 14.61
CA ASN A 106 8.00 1.18 13.69
C ASN A 106 8.94 0.09 13.13
N LEU A 107 10.24 0.37 13.06
CA LEU A 107 11.22 -0.51 12.42
C LEU A 107 12.02 -1.37 13.40
N ILE A 108 12.29 -0.87 14.62
CA ILE A 108 13.09 -1.55 15.64
C ILE A 108 12.67 -3.02 15.88
N PRO A 109 11.38 -3.35 16.05
CA PRO A 109 10.97 -4.73 16.30
C PRO A 109 11.25 -5.71 15.14
N TRP A 110 11.48 -5.19 13.93
CA TRP A 110 11.58 -5.95 12.68
C TRP A 110 13.00 -5.98 12.13
N PHE A 111 13.85 -5.06 12.55
CA PHE A 111 15.23 -4.95 12.08
C PHE A 111 16.00 -6.27 12.19
N PHE A 112 15.79 -7.03 13.27
CA PHE A 112 16.43 -8.34 13.47
C PHE A 112 15.73 -9.52 12.78
N GLN A 113 14.54 -9.31 12.21
CA GLN A 113 13.74 -10.34 11.54
C GLN A 113 13.77 -10.22 10.02
N ILE A 114 14.14 -9.05 9.49
CA ILE A 114 14.40 -8.87 8.06
C ILE A 114 15.76 -9.54 7.80
N PRO A 115 15.83 -10.57 6.93
CA PRO A 115 17.12 -11.18 6.60
C PRO A 115 18.04 -10.07 6.09
N PRO A 116 19.32 -10.04 6.52
CA PRO A 116 20.25 -9.06 6.01
C PRO A 116 20.24 -9.15 4.48
N PHE A 117 20.21 -7.99 3.80
CA PHE A 117 20.39 -7.98 2.36
C PHE A 117 21.68 -8.76 2.04
N PRO A 118 21.63 -9.73 1.11
CA PRO A 118 22.83 -10.46 0.74
C PRO A 118 23.88 -9.43 0.32
N SER A 119 25.08 -9.51 0.90
CA SER A 119 26.19 -8.61 0.57
C SER A 119 26.51 -8.62 -0.92
N GLU A 120 26.18 -9.70 -1.62
CA GLU A 120 26.30 -9.91 -3.06
C GLU A 120 25.34 -9.05 -3.90
N MET A 121 24.27 -8.50 -3.31
CA MET A 121 23.35 -7.57 -3.98
C MET A 121 23.70 -6.10 -3.72
N ILE A 122 24.74 -5.84 -2.92
CA ILE A 122 25.39 -4.54 -2.78
C ILE A 122 26.54 -4.51 -3.79
N GLU A 123 26.26 -4.77 -5.07
CA GLU A 123 27.19 -4.33 -6.10
C GLU A 123 27.01 -2.82 -6.21
N ASP A 124 28.07 -2.08 -5.90
CA ASP A 124 28.13 -0.65 -6.16
C ASP A 124 28.01 -0.49 -7.69
N PRO A 125 26.91 0.10 -8.22
CA PRO A 125 26.74 0.23 -9.67
C PRO A 125 27.79 1.16 -10.30
N PHE A 126 28.74 1.68 -9.50
CA PHE A 126 29.81 2.57 -9.90
C PHE A 126 31.23 2.09 -9.52
N SER A 127 31.43 0.85 -9.07
CA SER A 127 32.77 0.28 -8.84
C SER A 127 33.42 -0.27 -10.11
#